data_AF-A0A239ZU08-F1
#
_entry.id   AF-A0A239ZU08-F1
#
_cell.length_a   1.000
_cell.length_b   1.000
_cell.length_c   1.000
_cell.angle_alpha   90.00
_cell.angle_beta   90.00
_cell.angle_gamma   90.00
#
_symmetry.space_group_name_H-M   'P 1'
#
loop_
_entity.id
_entity.type
_entity.pdbx_description
1 polymer ?
#
loop_
_entity_poly.entity_id
_entity_poly.type
_entity_poly.pdbx_seq_one_letter_code
_entity_poly.pdbx_strand_id
1 'polypeptide(L)'
;MAPVHIEPLAIYSKKITDLKDLPNGAKVAIPSDPTNSARALLLLQSAGLVTLKDPTGLTNTPFDVTSNPKNIQIVELKAAQIPRSIQDLDAAVINANYALPAGLNPTKDGLFVEKADSPYANLLSVNPGDENKESIKKLAKALQSPEVKKFIQEHYSGAIIPAF
;
A
#
# COMPACT_ATOMS: atom_id res chain seq x y z
N MET A 1 4.16 12.04 17.77
CA MET A 1 3.43 11.55 16.58
C MET A 1 2.28 10.69 17.06
N ALA A 2 1.12 10.73 16.41
CA ALA A 2 -0.05 9.95 16.77
C ALA A 2 -0.46 9.08 15.57
N PRO A 3 -0.50 7.73 15.68
CA PRO A 3 -1.02 6.89 14.62
C PRO A 3 -2.52 7.10 14.48
N VAL A 4 -3.00 7.17 13.24
CA VAL A 4 -4.41 7.43 12.93
C VAL A 4 -5.03 6.19 12.30
N HIS A 5 -4.49 5.74 11.18
CA HIS A 5 -5.06 4.61 10.45
C HIS A 5 -4.02 3.88 9.60
N ILE A 6 -4.28 2.62 9.29
CA ILE A 6 -3.54 1.78 8.35
C ILE A 6 -4.35 1.68 7.07
N GLU A 7 -3.64 1.78 5.95
CA GLU A 7 -4.16 1.52 4.60
C GLU A 7 -3.41 0.31 4.05
N PRO A 8 -4.00 -0.91 4.11
CA PRO A 8 -3.39 -2.09 3.53
C PRO A 8 -3.06 -1.88 2.06
N LEU A 9 -1.80 -2.11 1.69
CA LEU A 9 -1.36 -2.07 0.31
C LEU A 9 -1.87 -3.32 -0.40
N ALA A 10 -2.26 -3.22 -1.67
CA ALA A 10 -2.77 -4.39 -2.40
C ALA A 10 -2.29 -4.44 -3.84
N ILE A 11 -2.26 -5.67 -4.37
CA ILE A 11 -2.06 -5.97 -5.78
C ILE A 11 -3.43 -6.05 -6.45
N TYR A 12 -3.62 -5.33 -7.55
CA TYR A 12 -4.84 -5.30 -8.33
C TYR A 12 -4.57 -5.69 -9.78
N SER A 13 -5.60 -6.16 -10.48
CA SER A 13 -5.60 -6.30 -11.94
C SER A 13 -6.98 -6.04 -12.51
N LYS A 14 -7.02 -5.59 -13.77
CA LYS A 14 -8.24 -5.58 -14.60
C LYS A 14 -8.27 -6.72 -15.63
N LYS A 15 -7.20 -7.52 -15.73
CA LYS A 15 -7.04 -8.59 -16.73
C LYS A 15 -7.14 -9.99 -16.15
N ILE A 16 -6.75 -10.16 -14.88
CA ILE A 16 -6.75 -11.46 -14.19
C ILE A 16 -7.50 -11.37 -12.85
N THR A 17 -7.97 -12.52 -12.37
CA THR A 17 -8.70 -12.65 -11.08
C THR A 17 -7.93 -13.46 -10.03
N ASP A 18 -6.84 -14.13 -10.40
CA ASP A 18 -5.93 -14.85 -9.51
C ASP A 18 -4.48 -14.52 -9.91
N LEU A 19 -3.59 -14.30 -8.93
CA LEU A 19 -2.17 -14.03 -9.21
C LEU A 19 -1.45 -15.19 -9.92
N LYS A 20 -1.96 -16.42 -9.81
CA LYS A 20 -1.41 -17.57 -10.54
C LYS A 20 -1.49 -17.39 -12.05
N ASP A 21 -2.51 -16.66 -12.52
CA ASP A 21 -2.79 -16.39 -13.94
C ASP A 21 -1.92 -15.26 -14.51
N LEU A 22 -1.08 -14.62 -13.69
CA LEU A 22 -0.17 -13.58 -14.15
C LEU A 22 0.76 -14.16 -15.24
N PRO A 23 0.78 -13.59 -16.47
CA PRO A 23 1.56 -14.16 -17.56
C PRO A 23 3.08 -14.04 -17.32
N ASN A 24 3.86 -14.88 -17.99
CA ASN A 24 5.31 -14.69 -18.04
C ASN A 24 5.61 -13.37 -18.76
N GLY A 25 6.54 -12.57 -18.24
CA GLY A 25 6.85 -11.24 -18.78
C GLY A 25 5.83 -10.15 -18.40
N ALA A 26 4.90 -10.43 -17.48
CA ALA A 26 3.86 -9.48 -17.08
C ALA A 26 4.40 -8.12 -16.64
N LYS A 27 3.73 -7.05 -17.05
CA LYS A 27 4.01 -5.68 -16.58
C LYS A 27 3.32 -5.44 -15.24
N VAL A 28 4.12 -5.27 -14.20
CA VAL A 28 3.65 -5.04 -12.83
C VAL A 28 4.10 -3.65 -12.39
N ALA A 29 3.15 -2.73 -12.21
CA ALA A 29 3.50 -1.40 -11.74
C ALA A 29 3.65 -1.33 -10.21
N ILE A 30 4.62 -0.56 -9.75
CA ILE A 30 4.80 -0.20 -8.34
C ILE A 30 5.00 1.32 -8.19
N PRO A 31 4.74 1.90 -7.01
CA PRO A 31 5.08 3.29 -6.72
C PRO A 31 6.58 3.56 -6.92
N SER A 32 6.92 4.71 -7.50
CA SER A 32 8.30 5.10 -7.81
C SER A 32 9.02 5.82 -6.68
N ASP A 33 8.32 6.21 -5.60
CA ASP A 33 8.95 6.82 -4.44
C ASP A 33 9.58 5.73 -3.53
N PRO A 34 10.77 5.95 -2.97
CA PRO A 34 11.59 4.86 -2.39
C PRO A 34 10.87 4.00 -1.36
N THR A 35 10.16 4.61 -0.41
CA THR A 35 9.50 3.89 0.68
C THR A 35 8.34 3.02 0.18
N ASN A 36 7.49 3.53 -0.72
CA ASN A 36 6.40 2.74 -1.25
C ASN A 36 6.86 1.73 -2.31
N SER A 37 7.95 2.01 -3.04
CA SER A 37 8.61 1.04 -3.92
C SER A 37 9.10 -0.17 -3.12
N ALA A 38 9.86 0.06 -2.04
CA ALA A 38 10.34 -1.01 -1.15
C ALA A 38 9.17 -1.80 -0.51
N ARG A 39 8.14 -1.11 -0.02
CA ARG A 39 6.93 -1.76 0.52
C ARG A 39 6.21 -2.61 -0.53
N ALA A 40 6.10 -2.11 -1.76
CA ALA A 40 5.50 -2.86 -2.86
C ALA A 40 6.31 -4.11 -3.21
N LEU A 41 7.65 -4.03 -3.23
CA LEU A 41 8.53 -5.18 -3.44
C LEU A 41 8.35 -6.24 -2.34
N LEU A 42 8.24 -5.83 -1.07
CA LEU A 42 7.96 -6.73 0.05
C LEU A 42 6.59 -7.41 -0.09
N LEU A 43 5.59 -6.69 -0.62
CA LEU A 43 4.27 -7.26 -0.92
C LEU A 43 4.34 -8.29 -2.07
N LEU A 44 5.05 -7.98 -3.15
CA LEU A 44 5.28 -8.91 -4.26
C LEU A 44 6.02 -10.17 -3.80
N GLN A 45 7.00 -10.03 -2.90
CA GLN A 45 7.67 -11.17 -2.28
C GLN A 45 6.72 -12.00 -1.42
N SER A 46 5.89 -11.36 -0.59
CA SER A 46 4.91 -12.04 0.24
C SER A 46 3.86 -12.78 -0.59
N ALA A 47 3.57 -12.30 -1.79
CA ALA A 47 2.73 -12.95 -2.79
C ALA A 47 3.45 -14.06 -3.59
N GLY A 48 4.74 -14.30 -3.33
CA GLY A 48 5.55 -15.31 -3.99
C GLY A 48 5.95 -14.98 -5.44
N LEU A 49 5.84 -13.72 -5.86
CA LEU A 49 6.13 -13.30 -7.24
C LEU A 49 7.62 -13.02 -7.47
N VAL A 50 8.33 -12.59 -6.44
CA VAL A 50 9.78 -12.31 -6.46
C VAL A 50 10.43 -12.75 -5.15
N THR A 51 11.75 -12.90 -5.14
CA THR A 51 12.54 -12.98 -3.90
C THR A 51 13.46 -11.77 -3.82
N LEU A 52 13.58 -11.16 -2.64
CA LEU A 52 14.47 -10.04 -2.39
C LEU A 52 15.74 -10.50 -1.67
N LYS A 53 16.82 -9.75 -1.85
CA LYS A 53 18.10 -9.97 -1.16
C LYS A 53 17.95 -9.81 0.35
N ASP A 54 17.27 -8.74 0.79
CA ASP A 54 16.85 -8.56 2.18
C ASP A 54 15.32 -8.70 2.23
N PRO A 55 14.77 -9.80 2.77
CA PRO A 55 13.33 -10.03 2.79
C PRO A 55 12.57 -9.09 3.75
N THR A 56 13.27 -8.25 4.51
CA THR A 56 12.73 -7.27 5.45
C THR A 56 13.18 -5.83 5.16
N GLY A 57 13.98 -5.65 4.11
CA GLY A 57 14.65 -4.38 3.80
C GLY A 57 13.66 -3.27 3.42
N LEU A 58 13.65 -2.19 4.20
CA LEU A 58 12.81 -1.01 3.95
C LEU A 58 13.37 -0.07 2.86
N THR A 59 14.54 -0.41 2.33
CA THR A 59 15.24 0.31 1.26
C THR A 59 15.49 -0.57 0.04
N ASN A 60 14.79 -1.71 -0.06
CA ASN A 60 14.87 -2.56 -1.25
C ASN A 60 14.50 -1.77 -2.50
N THR A 61 15.24 -2.04 -3.57
CA THR A 61 14.98 -1.54 -4.92
C THR A 61 14.73 -2.70 -5.86
N PRO A 62 14.24 -2.46 -7.09
CA PRO A 62 14.12 -3.53 -8.09
C PRO A 62 15.44 -4.26 -8.37
N PHE A 63 16.60 -3.63 -8.14
CA PHE A 63 17.92 -4.26 -8.27
C PHE A 63 18.24 -5.29 -7.18
N ASP A 64 17.48 -5.28 -6.07
CA ASP A 64 17.64 -6.22 -4.97
C ASP A 64 16.83 -7.51 -5.16
N VAL A 65 16.14 -7.67 -6.30
CA VAL A 65 15.43 -8.90 -6.66
C VAL A 65 16.42 -10.00 -7.03
N THR A 66 16.41 -11.10 -6.29
CA THR A 66 17.30 -12.26 -6.47
C THR A 66 16.64 -13.43 -7.21
N SER A 67 15.30 -13.47 -7.26
CA SER A 67 14.52 -14.45 -8.02
C SER A 67 13.26 -13.81 -8.59
N ASN A 68 12.96 -14.12 -9.85
CA ASN A 68 11.79 -13.64 -10.59
C ASN A 68 11.34 -14.73 -11.59
N PRO A 69 10.65 -15.80 -11.13
CA PRO A 69 10.39 -16.99 -11.94
C PRO A 69 9.45 -16.74 -13.13
N LYS A 70 8.55 -15.76 -13.02
CA LYS A 70 7.67 -15.32 -14.12
C LYS A 70 8.30 -14.24 -15.01
N ASN A 71 9.54 -13.83 -14.74
CA ASN A 71 10.24 -12.75 -15.43
C ASN A 71 9.37 -11.47 -15.53
N ILE A 72 8.67 -11.10 -14.45
CA ILE A 72 7.82 -9.92 -14.42
C ILE A 72 8.65 -8.66 -14.68
N GLN A 73 8.10 -7.73 -15.44
CA GLN A 73 8.66 -6.41 -15.69
C GLN A 73 8.13 -5.44 -14.63
N ILE A 74 8.98 -5.06 -13.69
CA ILE A 74 8.64 -4.05 -12.67
C ILE A 74 8.67 -2.67 -13.32
N VAL A 75 7.54 -1.97 -13.29
CA VAL A 75 7.39 -0.63 -13.87
C VAL A 75 7.16 0.37 -12.75
N GLU A 76 8.15 1.23 -12.48
CA GLU A 76 8.02 2.26 -11.46
C GLU A 76 7.27 3.47 -12.01
N LEU A 77 6.16 3.84 -11.35
CA LEU A 77 5.31 4.97 -11.72
C LEU A 77 4.98 5.82 -10.50
N LYS A 78 4.66 7.11 -10.71
CA LYS A 78 4.12 7.93 -9.62
C LYS A 78 2.83 7.30 -9.10
N ALA A 79 2.72 7.08 -7.79
CA ALA A 79 1.59 6.38 -7.17
C ALA A 79 0.21 6.89 -7.63
N ALA A 80 0.05 8.21 -7.73
CA ALA A 80 -1.19 8.87 -8.19
C ALA A 80 -1.57 8.61 -9.66
N GLN A 81 -0.67 8.05 -10.47
CA GLN A 81 -0.91 7.70 -11.87
C GLN A 81 -1.31 6.23 -12.04
N ILE A 82 -0.87 5.35 -11.15
CA ILE A 82 -1.05 3.90 -11.28
C ILE A 82 -2.51 3.49 -11.49
N PRO A 83 -3.51 4.02 -10.74
CA PRO A 83 -4.91 3.62 -10.95
C PRO A 83 -5.43 3.89 -12.37
N ARG A 84 -4.95 4.95 -13.03
CA ARG A 84 -5.35 5.28 -14.40
C ARG A 84 -4.64 4.41 -15.44
N SER A 85 -3.44 3.94 -15.13
CA SER A 85 -2.65 3.08 -16.02
C SER A 85 -2.97 1.59 -15.88
N ILE A 86 -3.81 1.19 -14.92
CA ILE A 86 -4.07 -0.23 -14.60
C ILE A 86 -4.62 -1.03 -15.80
N GLN A 87 -5.27 -0.38 -16.77
CA GLN A 87 -5.78 -1.05 -17.98
C GLN A 87 -4.66 -1.48 -18.93
N ASP A 88 -3.52 -0.77 -18.93
CA ASP A 88 -2.36 -1.05 -19.78
C ASP A 88 -1.37 -2.02 -19.11
N LEU A 89 -1.57 -2.32 -17.83
CA LEU A 89 -0.73 -3.16 -16.99
C LEU A 89 -1.35 -4.55 -16.81
N ASP A 90 -0.56 -5.53 -16.41
CA ASP A 90 -1.07 -6.88 -16.10
C ASP A 90 -1.42 -7.01 -14.62
N ALA A 91 -0.68 -6.31 -13.75
CA ALA A 91 -1.04 -6.07 -12.37
C ALA A 91 -0.45 -4.74 -11.88
N ALA A 92 -0.92 -4.25 -10.75
CA ALA A 92 -0.40 -3.04 -10.14
C ALA A 92 -0.49 -3.10 -8.61
N VAL A 93 0.56 -2.63 -7.93
CA VAL A 93 0.56 -2.39 -6.50
C VAL A 93 0.08 -0.97 -6.23
N ILE A 94 -1.02 -0.78 -5.51
CA ILE A 94 -1.67 0.53 -5.35
C ILE A 94 -2.02 0.80 -3.88
N ASN A 95 -1.64 1.98 -3.37
CA ASN A 95 -2.04 2.47 -2.05
C ASN A 95 -3.57 2.71 -1.97
N ALA A 96 -4.19 2.43 -0.82
CA ALA A 96 -5.65 2.50 -0.68
C ALA A 96 -6.21 3.90 -0.94
N ASN A 97 -5.53 4.98 -0.50
CA ASN A 97 -5.91 6.35 -0.79
C ASN A 97 -6.02 6.69 -2.29
N TYR A 98 -5.30 5.96 -3.17
CA TYR A 98 -5.41 6.11 -4.62
C TYR A 98 -6.34 5.08 -5.26
N ALA A 99 -6.42 3.88 -4.68
CA ALA A 99 -7.27 2.80 -5.16
C ALA A 99 -8.77 3.12 -4.93
N LEU A 100 -9.14 3.52 -3.72
CA LEU A 100 -10.53 3.73 -3.32
C LEU A 100 -11.25 4.78 -4.19
N PRO A 101 -10.68 5.99 -4.44
CA PRO A 101 -11.32 6.95 -5.35
C PRO A 101 -11.39 6.49 -6.81
N ALA A 102 -10.54 5.53 -7.21
CA ALA A 102 -10.56 4.92 -8.53
C ALA A 102 -11.52 3.72 -8.62
N GLY A 103 -12.32 3.47 -7.58
CA GLY A 103 -13.26 2.35 -7.52
C GLY A 103 -12.58 0.98 -7.36
N LEU A 104 -11.38 0.95 -6.80
CA LEU A 104 -10.64 -0.27 -6.45
C LEU A 104 -10.61 -0.39 -4.93
N ASN A 105 -11.30 -1.38 -4.39
CA ASN A 105 -11.34 -1.65 -2.96
C ASN A 105 -10.42 -2.82 -2.60
N PRO A 106 -9.46 -2.67 -1.67
CA PRO A 106 -8.52 -3.73 -1.33
C PRO A 106 -9.19 -5.02 -0.85
N THR A 107 -10.31 -4.93 -0.10
CA THR A 107 -10.98 -6.13 0.44
C THR A 107 -11.88 -6.84 -0.56
N LYS A 108 -12.18 -6.21 -1.70
CA LYS A 108 -13.06 -6.76 -2.75
C LYS A 108 -12.32 -7.08 -4.04
N ASP A 109 -11.43 -6.19 -4.46
CA ASP A 109 -10.76 -6.20 -5.75
C ASP A 109 -9.26 -6.56 -5.65
N GLY A 110 -8.71 -6.58 -4.42
CA GLY A 110 -7.31 -6.93 -4.18
C GLY A 110 -7.05 -8.42 -4.44
N LEU A 111 -6.16 -8.73 -5.38
CA LEU A 111 -5.68 -10.09 -5.65
C LEU A 111 -4.77 -10.61 -4.52
N PHE A 112 -4.08 -9.70 -3.85
CA PHE A 112 -3.30 -9.96 -2.65
C PHE A 112 -3.20 -8.68 -1.84
N VAL A 113 -3.49 -8.77 -0.55
CA VAL A 113 -3.62 -7.61 0.34
C VAL A 113 -2.62 -7.76 1.47
N GLU A 114 -1.92 -6.67 1.78
CA GLU A 114 -1.04 -6.57 2.93
C GLU A 114 -1.84 -6.87 4.21
N LYS A 115 -1.21 -7.58 5.14
CA LYS A 115 -1.87 -7.96 6.39
C LYS A 115 -2.14 -6.75 7.27
N ALA A 116 -3.15 -6.88 8.14
CA ALA A 116 -3.59 -5.82 9.04
C ALA A 116 -2.56 -5.43 10.12
N ASP A 117 -1.57 -6.29 10.40
CA ASP A 117 -0.43 -6.03 11.30
C ASP A 117 0.70 -5.21 10.64
N SER A 118 0.39 -4.55 9.52
CA SER A 118 1.27 -3.67 8.77
C SER A 118 1.92 -2.58 9.64
N PRO A 119 3.24 -2.38 9.57
CA PRO A 119 3.94 -1.31 10.30
C PRO A 119 3.69 0.09 9.69
N TYR A 120 2.94 0.20 8.60
CA TYR A 120 2.79 1.41 7.79
C TYR A 120 1.57 2.24 8.18
N ALA A 121 1.37 2.49 9.48
CA ALA A 121 0.32 3.39 9.94
C ALA A 121 0.58 4.81 9.45
N ASN A 122 -0.45 5.46 8.90
CA ASN A 122 -0.45 6.89 8.62
C ASN A 122 -0.50 7.65 9.96
N LEU A 123 0.41 8.62 10.08
CA LEU A 123 0.64 9.35 11.31
C LEU A 123 0.24 10.83 11.16
N LEU A 124 -0.22 11.43 12.25
CA LEU A 124 -0.11 12.88 12.42
C LEU A 124 1.37 13.23 12.65
N SER A 125 1.97 13.86 11.64
CA SER A 125 3.34 14.39 11.68
C SER A 125 3.35 15.90 11.80
N VAL A 126 4.35 16.45 12.48
CA VAL A 126 4.54 17.88 12.71
C VAL A 126 6.02 18.24 12.59
N ASN A 127 6.33 19.53 12.45
CA ASN A 127 7.71 20.00 12.50
C ASN A 127 8.32 19.75 13.89
N PRO A 128 9.65 19.55 13.99
CA PRO A 128 10.32 19.46 15.27
C PRO A 128 10.04 20.68 16.16
N GLY A 129 9.66 20.45 17.42
CA GLY A 129 9.30 21.49 18.40
C GLY A 129 7.80 21.82 18.45
N ASP A 130 7.01 21.37 17.48
CA ASP A 130 5.57 21.63 17.43
C ASP A 130 4.72 20.56 18.14
N GLU A 131 5.34 19.46 18.59
CA GLU A 131 4.66 18.28 19.14
C GLU A 131 3.83 18.63 20.38
N ASN A 132 4.23 19.67 21.10
CA ASN A 132 3.60 20.10 22.34
C ASN A 132 2.60 21.25 22.18
N LYS A 133 2.44 21.83 20.98
CA LYS A 133 1.45 22.88 20.71
C LYS A 133 0.05 22.38 21.09
N GLU A 134 -0.70 23.23 21.79
CA GLU A 134 -2.03 22.86 22.28
C GLU A 134 -2.98 22.46 21.13
N SER A 135 -2.91 23.18 20.00
CA SER A 135 -3.68 22.87 18.80
C SER A 135 -3.35 21.47 18.22
N ILE A 136 -2.08 21.09 18.20
CA ILE A 136 -1.64 19.76 17.75
C ILE A 136 -2.13 18.67 18.69
N LYS A 137 -2.07 18.88 20.01
CA LYS A 137 -2.62 17.95 21.00
C LYS A 137 -4.13 17.79 20.85
N LYS A 138 -4.87 18.86 20.58
CA LYS A 138 -6.31 18.82 20.31
C LYS A 138 -6.62 18.04 19.03
N LEU A 139 -5.87 18.28 17.96
CA LEU A 139 -6.01 17.54 16.70
C LEU A 139 -5.71 16.05 16.87
N ALA A 140 -4.62 15.68 17.55
CA ALA A 140 -4.28 14.29 17.83
C ALA A 140 -5.41 13.57 18.58
N LYS A 141 -5.97 14.20 19.62
CA LYS A 141 -7.11 13.65 20.37
C LYS A 141 -8.37 13.51 19.51
N ALA A 142 -8.64 14.48 18.63
CA ALA A 142 -9.79 14.41 17.73
C ALA A 142 -9.64 13.27 16.70
N LEU A 143 -8.46 13.12 16.11
CA LEU A 143 -8.16 12.02 15.17
C LEU A 143 -8.20 10.64 15.83
N GLN A 144 -7.83 10.57 17.12
CA GLN A 144 -7.87 9.34 17.92
C GLN A 144 -9.15 9.17 18.75
N SER A 145 -10.23 9.85 18.36
CA SER A 145 -11.51 9.80 19.08
C SER A 145 -12.30 8.51 18.78
N PRO A 146 -13.15 8.05 19.71
CA PRO A 146 -14.09 6.94 19.44
C PRO A 146 -14.97 7.18 18.20
N GLU A 147 -15.36 8.44 17.95
CA GLU A 147 -16.16 8.84 16.80
C GLU A 147 -15.42 8.62 15.48
N VAL A 148 -14.14 9.02 15.40
CA VAL A 148 -13.31 8.79 14.22
C VAL A 148 -13.03 7.29 14.04
N LYS A 149 -12.77 6.55 15.12
CA LYS A 149 -12.60 5.09 15.06
C LYS A 149 -13.82 4.41 14.45
N LYS A 150 -15.01 4.75 14.94
CA LYS A 150 -16.29 4.24 14.43
C LYS A 150 -16.50 4.62 12.97
N PHE A 151 -16.26 5.89 12.61
CA PHE A 151 -16.36 6.37 11.24
C PHE A 151 -15.48 5.55 10.29
N ILE A 152 -14.21 5.33 10.65
CA ILE A 152 -13.29 4.55 9.82
C ILE A 152 -13.81 3.12 9.60
N GLN A 153 -14.26 2.47 10.67
CA GLN A 153 -14.75 1.09 10.62
C GLN A 153 -16.00 0.95 9.75
N GLU A 154 -16.98 1.85 9.91
CA GLU A 154 -18.25 1.80 9.19
C GLU A 154 -18.09 2.24 7.73
N HIS A 155 -17.41 3.37 7.50
CA HIS A 155 -17.32 3.98 6.17
C HIS A 155 -16.46 3.18 5.20
N TYR A 156 -15.32 2.66 5.68
CA TYR A 156 -14.37 1.96 4.82
C TYR A 156 -14.51 0.44 4.85
N SER A 157 -15.36 -0.12 5.73
CA SER A 157 -15.70 -1.55 5.77
C SER A 157 -14.45 -2.46 5.72
N GLY A 158 -13.41 -2.10 6.47
CA GLY A 158 -12.14 -2.84 6.55
C GLY A 158 -11.07 -2.48 5.53
N ALA A 159 -11.38 -1.65 4.52
CA ALA A 159 -10.37 -1.14 3.57
C ALA A 159 -9.40 -0.13 4.21
N ILE A 160 -9.82 0.51 5.30
CA ILE A 160 -8.99 1.34 6.17
C ILE A 160 -9.21 0.86 7.61
N ILE A 161 -8.13 0.75 8.37
CA ILE A 161 -8.13 0.17 9.72
C ILE A 161 -7.67 1.24 10.72
N PRO A 162 -8.41 1.51 11.81
CA PRO A 162 -7.92 2.42 12.86
C PRO A 162 -6.61 1.91 13.48
N ALA A 163 -5.65 2.79 13.72
CA ALA A 163 -4.34 2.44 14.28
C ALA A 163 -4.19 2.80 15.78
N PHE A 164 -5.33 3.03 16.45
CA PHE A 164 -5.44 3.43 17.86
C PHE A 164 -6.66 2.78 18.53
#